data_AF-A0A3L8B5G9-F1
#
_entry.id   AF-A0A3L8B5G9-F1
#
_cell.length_a   1.000
_cell.length_b   1.000
_cell.length_c   1.000
_cell.angle_alpha   90.00
_cell.angle_beta   90.00
_cell.angle_gamma   90.00
#
_symmetry.space_group_name_H-M   'P 1'
#
loop_
_entity.id
_entity.type
_entity.pdbx_description
1 polymer ?
#
loop_
_entity_poly.entity_id
_entity_poly.type
_entity_poly.pdbx_seq_one_letter_code
_entity_poly.pdbx_strand_id
1 'polypeptide(L)'
;MEARSHVWQWEIAVKLLKDPFLHFVVIGALLFVTYLWVNPASMADHREIVVDAGRIEQLIARFERTWNRAPSDEELKGIIDNFIVEEILYRQALTMGLDNNDSVIRRRLRQKLEFLTMEATSLEEPSDTELQQYLEQNPEQFQTAARFSFEQIYIKIDQSKGGIKAQVEIIQERLRKGEQVAGARSLIPERFEQVTDFEVDRIFGNGFAKSLEKLPLDQWSEPLTSGLGTHLVRISAYQPPQIPPLVSVQKEVLREWRNTRNQQMKAQLLEQLRANYTIVIESERLSPQQGGS
;
A
#
# COMPACT_ATOMS: atom_id res chain seq x y z
N MET A 1 65.23 -29.55 -58.02
CA MET A 1 65.03 -29.83 -56.59
C MET A 1 63.84 -29.01 -56.10
N GLU A 2 62.64 -29.18 -56.70
CA GLU A 2 61.47 -28.31 -56.48
C GLU A 2 60.13 -29.08 -56.63
N ALA A 3 59.96 -30.19 -55.91
CA ALA A 3 58.72 -30.96 -55.96
C ALA A 3 58.25 -31.42 -54.57
N ARG A 4 58.45 -30.59 -53.54
CA ARG A 4 58.05 -30.90 -52.16
C ARG A 4 57.19 -29.83 -51.47
N SER A 5 56.91 -28.69 -52.10
CA SER A 5 56.16 -27.59 -51.48
C SER A 5 54.63 -27.65 -51.68
N HIS A 6 54.12 -28.27 -52.75
CA HIS A 6 52.67 -28.28 -53.03
C HIS A 6 51.86 -29.33 -52.24
N VAL A 7 52.47 -30.47 -51.90
CA VAL A 7 51.77 -31.56 -51.18
C VAL A 7 51.49 -31.17 -49.72
N TRP A 8 52.37 -30.35 -49.13
CA TRP A 8 52.27 -29.93 -47.73
C TRP A 8 51.10 -28.96 -47.48
N GLN A 9 50.72 -28.14 -48.46
CA GLN A 9 49.61 -27.19 -48.32
C GLN A 9 48.23 -27.86 -48.35
N TRP A 10 48.07 -28.95 -49.11
CA TRP A 10 46.81 -29.69 -49.21
C TRP A 10 46.51 -30.53 -47.96
N GLU A 11 47.53 -31.18 -47.39
CA GLU A 11 47.35 -31.97 -46.16
C GLU A 11 46.98 -31.11 -44.95
N ILE A 12 47.51 -29.88 -44.88
CA ILE A 12 47.17 -28.90 -43.84
C ILE A 12 45.73 -28.41 -44.02
N ALA A 13 45.30 -28.10 -45.25
CA ALA A 13 43.93 -27.69 -45.55
C ALA A 13 42.89 -28.76 -45.17
N VAL A 14 43.18 -30.03 -45.44
CA VAL A 14 42.30 -31.16 -45.08
C VAL A 14 42.30 -31.42 -43.57
N LYS A 15 43.42 -31.18 -42.87
CA LYS A 15 43.47 -31.23 -41.39
C LYS A 15 42.67 -30.12 -40.74
N LEU A 16 42.75 -28.89 -41.27
CA LEU A 16 41.95 -27.77 -40.79
C LEU A 16 40.45 -28.01 -41.01
N LEU A 17 40.04 -28.57 -42.15
CA LEU A 17 38.64 -28.92 -42.41
C LEU A 17 38.08 -30.05 -41.54
N LYS A 18 38.93 -30.78 -40.82
CA LYS A 18 38.52 -31.83 -39.88
C LYS A 18 38.70 -31.41 -38.43
N ASP A 19 39.19 -30.20 -38.18
CA ASP A 19 39.40 -29.68 -36.85
C ASP A 19 38.06 -29.22 -36.25
N PRO A 20 37.58 -29.84 -35.15
CA PRO A 20 36.37 -29.43 -34.46
C PRO A 20 36.41 -27.95 -34.02
N PHE A 21 37.60 -27.41 -33.77
CA PHE A 21 37.78 -26.01 -33.42
C PHE A 21 37.44 -25.07 -34.59
N LEU A 22 37.86 -25.41 -35.81
CA LEU A 22 37.53 -24.61 -36.99
C LEU A 22 36.02 -24.60 -37.24
N HIS A 23 35.36 -25.75 -37.09
CA HIS A 23 33.91 -25.83 -37.20
C HIS A 23 33.21 -24.95 -36.15
N PHE A 24 33.67 -24.99 -34.90
CA PHE A 24 33.13 -24.15 -33.84
C PHE A 24 33.29 -22.65 -34.16
N VAL A 25 34.47 -22.23 -34.64
CA VAL A 25 34.72 -20.83 -35.02
C VAL A 25 33.86 -20.41 -36.22
N VAL A 26 33.74 -21.25 -37.24
CA VAL A 26 32.92 -20.95 -38.42
C VAL A 26 31.44 -20.89 -38.08
N ILE A 27 30.93 -21.87 -37.31
CA ILE A 27 29.54 -21.87 -36.84
C ILE A 27 29.30 -20.65 -35.94
N GLY A 28 30.22 -20.33 -35.04
CA GLY A 28 30.15 -19.14 -34.19
C GLY A 28 30.14 -17.84 -35.00
N ALA A 29 30.99 -17.73 -36.02
CA ALA A 29 31.01 -16.58 -36.92
C ALA A 29 29.72 -16.47 -37.73
N LEU A 30 29.19 -17.59 -38.22
CA LEU A 30 27.95 -17.62 -38.99
C LEU A 30 26.75 -17.25 -38.12
N LEU A 31 26.68 -17.77 -36.89
CA LEU A 31 25.70 -17.36 -35.88
C LEU A 31 25.82 -15.86 -35.55
N PHE A 32 27.03 -15.35 -35.37
CA PHE A 32 27.27 -13.94 -35.08
C PHE A 32 26.82 -13.02 -36.23
N VAL A 33 27.11 -13.38 -37.48
CA VAL A 33 26.64 -12.65 -38.66
C VAL A 33 25.11 -12.69 -38.76
N THR A 34 24.49 -13.85 -38.55
CA THR A 34 23.02 -13.94 -38.54
C THR A 34 22.39 -13.13 -37.40
N TYR A 35 23.03 -13.10 -36.24
CA TYR A 35 22.59 -12.30 -35.10
C TYR A 35 22.62 -10.79 -35.42
N LEU A 36 23.69 -10.31 -36.06
CA LEU A 36 23.82 -8.92 -36.48
C LEU A 36 22.81 -8.54 -37.58
N TRP A 37 22.48 -9.47 -38.48
CA TRP A 37 21.50 -9.24 -39.54
C TRP A 37 20.05 -9.21 -39.00
N VAL A 38 19.72 -10.06 -38.04
CA VAL A 38 18.39 -10.08 -37.40
C VAL A 38 18.22 -8.94 -36.39
N ASN A 39 19.31 -8.48 -35.76
CA ASN A 39 19.32 -7.35 -34.83
C ASN A 39 20.20 -6.20 -35.33
N PRO A 40 19.80 -5.47 -36.39
CA PRO A 40 20.57 -4.32 -36.88
C PRO A 40 20.69 -3.18 -35.86
N ALA A 41 19.77 -3.11 -34.89
CA ALA A 41 19.86 -2.20 -33.75
C ALA A 41 21.04 -2.50 -32.80
N SER A 42 21.62 -3.71 -32.84
CA SER A 42 22.85 -4.05 -32.09
C SER A 42 24.06 -3.23 -32.56
N MET A 43 24.00 -2.69 -33.77
CA MET A 43 25.02 -1.87 -34.43
C MET A 43 24.64 -0.39 -34.53
N ALA A 44 23.52 0.04 -33.93
CA ALA A 44 23.24 1.47 -33.84
C ALA A 44 24.36 2.13 -33.01
N ASP A 45 25.07 3.13 -33.57
CA ASP A 45 26.15 3.80 -32.84
C ASP A 45 25.56 4.45 -31.60
N HIS A 46 25.91 3.94 -30.42
CA HIS A 46 25.39 4.44 -29.15
C HIS A 46 25.80 5.91 -28.90
N ARG A 47 26.69 6.46 -29.73
CA ARG A 47 27.17 7.84 -29.72
C ARG A 47 26.33 8.80 -30.56
N GLU A 48 25.39 8.33 -31.38
CA GLU A 48 24.50 9.20 -32.14
C GLU A 48 23.25 9.56 -31.33
N ILE A 49 22.96 10.86 -31.22
CA ILE A 49 21.75 11.39 -30.58
C ILE A 49 20.92 12.07 -31.67
N VAL A 50 19.83 11.43 -32.06
CA VAL A 50 18.88 11.96 -33.05
C VAL A 50 17.75 12.68 -32.30
N VAL A 51 17.62 13.99 -32.52
CA VAL A 51 16.48 14.78 -32.06
C VAL A 51 15.53 14.95 -33.24
N ASP A 52 14.61 14.00 -33.40
CA ASP A 52 13.65 14.02 -34.51
C ASP A 52 12.55 15.07 -34.33
N ALA A 53 11.75 15.29 -35.39
CA ALA A 53 10.69 16.28 -35.39
C ALA A 53 9.62 16.02 -34.30
N GLY A 54 9.27 14.76 -34.06
CA GLY A 54 8.31 14.40 -33.01
C GLY A 54 8.83 14.71 -31.61
N ARG A 55 10.14 14.53 -31.37
CA ARG A 55 10.79 14.93 -30.14
C ARG A 55 10.74 16.45 -29.94
N ILE A 56 10.98 17.22 -31.00
CA ILE A 56 10.90 18.69 -30.96
C ILE A 56 9.47 19.13 -30.61
N GLU A 57 8.44 18.53 -31.22
CA GLU A 57 7.04 18.81 -30.90
C GLU A 57 6.72 18.54 -29.43
N GLN A 58 7.23 17.43 -28.85
CA GLN A 58 7.05 17.13 -27.42
C GLN A 58 7.71 18.18 -26.51
N LEU A 59 8.90 18.66 -26.86
CA LEU A 59 9.60 19.71 -26.12
C LEU A 59 8.82 21.03 -26.16
N ILE A 60 8.28 21.40 -27.33
CA ILE A 60 7.41 22.57 -27.51
C ILE A 60 6.14 22.42 -26.65
N ALA A 61 5.44 21.30 -26.75
CA ALA A 61 4.21 21.06 -25.99
C ALA A 61 4.42 21.07 -24.47
N ARG A 62 5.61 20.68 -23.98
CA ARG A 62 5.98 20.79 -22.56
C ARG A 62 6.21 22.24 -22.14
N PHE A 63 6.87 23.03 -22.99
CA PHE A 63 7.07 24.46 -22.75
C PHE A 63 5.73 25.20 -22.71
N GLU A 64 4.87 24.96 -23.69
CA GLU A 64 3.54 25.58 -23.79
C GLU A 64 2.66 25.26 -22.58
N ARG A 65 2.66 24.02 -22.07
CA ARG A 65 1.93 23.67 -20.84
C ARG A 65 2.38 24.45 -19.61
N THR A 66 3.63 24.91 -19.58
CA THR A 66 4.22 25.62 -18.44
C THR A 66 4.04 27.14 -18.58
N TRP A 67 4.21 27.67 -19.79
CA TRP A 67 4.27 29.11 -20.06
C TRP A 67 3.05 29.67 -20.81
N ASN A 68 2.14 28.79 -21.24
CA ASN A 68 0.92 29.09 -22.00
C ASN A 68 1.16 29.89 -23.29
N ARG A 69 2.33 29.71 -23.93
CA ARG A 69 2.71 30.27 -25.23
C ARG A 69 3.78 29.42 -25.90
N ALA A 70 3.95 29.56 -27.21
CA ALA A 70 5.03 28.95 -27.96
C ALA A 70 6.41 29.54 -27.55
N PRO A 71 7.50 28.75 -27.60
CA PRO A 71 8.86 29.23 -27.39
C PRO A 71 9.33 30.11 -28.56
N SER A 72 10.19 31.09 -28.28
CA SER A 72 10.96 31.78 -29.31
C SER A 72 12.03 30.85 -29.91
N ASP A 73 12.63 31.23 -31.04
CA ASP A 73 13.71 30.43 -31.67
C ASP A 73 14.91 30.21 -30.72
N GLU A 74 15.26 31.22 -29.93
CA GLU A 74 16.34 31.13 -28.94
C GLU A 74 15.97 30.21 -27.77
N GLU A 75 14.73 30.29 -27.29
CA GLU A 75 14.23 29.40 -26.22
C GLU A 75 14.15 27.96 -26.72
N LEU A 76 13.65 27.74 -27.94
CA LEU A 76 13.56 26.42 -28.54
C LEU A 76 14.95 25.80 -28.69
N LYS A 77 15.93 26.57 -29.18
CA LYS A 77 17.33 26.15 -29.23
C LYS A 77 17.84 25.75 -27.84
N GLY A 78 17.61 26.57 -26.82
CA GLY A 78 18.03 26.28 -25.46
C GLY A 78 17.41 25.01 -24.87
N ILE A 79 16.14 24.74 -25.15
CA ILE A 79 15.45 23.52 -24.70
C ILE A 79 16.00 22.29 -25.41
N ILE A 80 16.28 22.38 -26.72
CA ILE A 80 16.90 21.30 -27.50
C ILE A 80 18.32 21.02 -26.99
N ASP A 81 19.14 22.06 -26.81
CA ASP A 81 20.50 21.94 -26.31
C ASP A 81 20.52 21.28 -24.92
N ASN A 82 19.61 21.69 -24.02
CA ASN A 82 19.49 21.08 -22.70
C ASN A 82 19.05 19.60 -22.78
N PHE A 83 18.12 19.25 -23.68
CA PHE A 83 17.73 17.86 -23.90
C PHE A 83 18.91 17.00 -24.39
N ILE A 84 19.75 17.52 -25.28
CA ILE A 84 20.95 16.84 -25.76
C ILE A 84 21.91 16.58 -24.60
N VAL A 85 22.17 17.59 -23.75
CA VAL A 85 23.02 17.44 -22.56
C VAL A 85 22.45 16.38 -21.62
N GLU A 86 21.14 16.41 -21.36
CA GLU A 86 20.45 15.41 -20.54
C GLU A 86 20.68 13.99 -21.09
N GLU A 87 20.50 13.78 -22.39
CA GLU A 87 20.67 12.49 -23.05
C GLU A 87 22.12 12.00 -23.00
N ILE A 88 23.10 12.89 -23.25
CA ILE A 88 24.53 12.58 -23.12
C ILE A 88 24.85 12.09 -21.71
N LEU A 89 24.45 12.86 -20.69
CA LEU A 89 24.74 12.53 -19.30
C LEU A 89 24.01 11.27 -18.85
N TYR A 90 22.77 11.08 -19.28
CA TYR A 90 21.99 9.87 -18.98
C TYR A 90 22.66 8.61 -19.54
N ARG A 91 23.01 8.60 -20.83
CA ARG A 91 23.72 7.47 -21.46
C ARG A 91 25.08 7.20 -20.83
N GLN A 92 25.82 8.26 -20.48
CA GLN A 92 27.10 8.13 -19.78
C GLN A 92 26.91 7.54 -18.36
N ALA A 93 25.88 7.96 -17.63
CA ALA A 93 25.56 7.41 -16.31
C ALA A 93 25.22 5.92 -16.36
N LEU A 94 24.47 5.47 -17.37
CA LEU A 94 24.20 4.04 -17.61
C LEU A 94 25.46 3.27 -17.99
N THR A 95 26.31 3.84 -18.84
CA THR A 95 27.61 3.23 -19.22
C THR A 95 28.52 3.05 -17.99
N MET A 96 28.47 3.99 -17.05
CA MET A 96 29.17 3.92 -15.77
C MET A 96 28.47 3.03 -14.73
N GLY A 97 27.27 2.52 -15.04
CA GLY A 97 26.47 1.70 -14.14
C GLY A 97 26.02 2.43 -12.87
N LEU A 98 25.81 3.75 -12.92
CA LEU A 98 25.41 4.55 -11.76
C LEU A 98 24.00 4.23 -11.26
N ASP A 99 23.21 3.52 -12.06
CA ASP A 99 21.90 2.97 -11.72
C ASP A 99 21.98 1.64 -10.93
N ASN A 100 23.11 0.95 -11.00
CA ASN A 100 23.29 -0.34 -10.35
C ASN A 100 23.38 -0.19 -8.83
N ASN A 101 22.55 -0.93 -8.09
CA ASN A 101 22.54 -0.97 -6.62
C ASN A 101 22.32 0.39 -5.92
N ASP A 102 21.93 1.44 -6.64
CA ASP A 102 21.51 2.69 -6.03
C ASP A 102 20.08 2.57 -5.48
N SER A 103 19.94 2.76 -4.16
CA SER A 103 18.64 2.61 -3.49
C SER A 103 17.61 3.67 -3.88
N VAL A 104 18.05 4.87 -4.27
CA VAL A 104 17.18 5.97 -4.69
C VAL A 104 16.62 5.67 -6.07
N ILE A 105 17.48 5.30 -7.03
CA ILE A 105 17.08 4.95 -8.40
C ILE A 105 16.18 3.72 -8.38
N ARG A 106 16.54 2.65 -7.65
CA ARG A 106 15.69 1.45 -7.49
C ARG A 106 14.31 1.79 -6.92
N ARG A 107 14.25 2.66 -5.89
CA ARG A 107 12.99 3.09 -5.30
C ARG A 107 12.15 3.91 -6.30
N ARG A 108 12.78 4.81 -7.07
CA ARG A 108 12.09 5.63 -8.09
C ARG A 108 11.53 4.77 -9.22
N LEU A 109 12.28 3.79 -9.71
CA LEU A 109 11.81 2.86 -10.73
C LEU A 109 10.65 2.01 -10.23
N ARG A 110 10.74 1.50 -8.99
CA ARG A 110 9.62 0.80 -8.35
C ARG A 110 8.38 1.68 -8.29
N GLN A 111 8.51 2.92 -7.79
CA GLN A 111 7.40 3.87 -7.73
C GLN A 111 6.80 4.16 -9.11
N LYS A 112 7.64 4.35 -10.14
CA LYS A 112 7.19 4.58 -11.51
C LYS A 112 6.42 3.38 -12.07
N LEU A 113 6.89 2.16 -11.82
CA LEU A 113 6.19 0.95 -12.23
C LEU A 113 4.86 0.78 -11.48
N GLU A 114 4.84 1.02 -10.17
CA GLU A 114 3.63 1.01 -9.35
C GLU A 114 2.61 2.07 -9.80
N PHE A 115 3.07 3.23 -10.27
CA PHE A 115 2.19 4.30 -10.76
C PHE A 115 1.52 3.94 -12.09
N LEU A 116 2.29 3.44 -13.06
CA LEU A 116 1.78 3.07 -14.39
C LEU A 116 0.68 2.00 -14.31
N THR A 117 0.75 1.12 -13.31
CA THR A 117 -0.22 0.03 -13.14
C THR A 117 -1.49 0.51 -12.43
N MET A 118 -1.41 1.58 -11.64
CA MET A 118 -2.57 2.23 -11.00
C MET A 118 -3.40 3.05 -12.00
N GLU A 119 -2.78 3.80 -12.90
CA GLU A 119 -3.51 4.61 -13.90
C GLU A 119 -4.41 3.76 -14.81
N ALA A 120 -3.91 2.59 -15.25
CA ALA A 120 -4.68 1.66 -16.06
C ALA A 120 -5.95 1.14 -15.37
N THR A 121 -5.95 1.06 -14.04
CA THR A 121 -7.09 0.58 -13.23
C THR A 121 -8.14 1.68 -12.98
N SER A 122 -7.72 2.95 -13.00
CA SER A 122 -8.58 4.10 -12.68
C SER A 122 -9.64 4.44 -13.74
N LEU A 123 -9.59 3.78 -14.91
CA LEU A 123 -10.49 3.99 -16.03
C LEU A 123 -11.84 3.25 -15.88
N GLU A 124 -11.94 2.30 -14.95
CA GLU A 124 -13.16 1.55 -14.68
C GLU A 124 -14.00 2.30 -13.63
N GLU A 125 -15.12 2.89 -14.04
CA GLU A 125 -16.07 3.51 -13.10
C GLU A 125 -17.05 2.46 -12.57
N PRO A 126 -17.12 2.24 -11.24
CA PRO A 126 -18.07 1.31 -10.67
C PRO A 126 -19.50 1.80 -10.85
N SER A 127 -20.41 0.87 -11.09
CA SER A 127 -21.84 1.12 -11.04
C SER A 127 -22.31 1.41 -9.61
N ASP A 128 -23.45 2.08 -9.47
CA ASP A 128 -24.08 2.31 -8.17
C ASP A 128 -24.39 1.00 -7.44
N THR A 129 -24.68 -0.08 -8.17
CA THR A 129 -24.91 -1.42 -7.60
C THR A 129 -23.63 -1.98 -6.97
N GLU A 130 -22.48 -1.82 -7.61
CA GLU A 130 -21.19 -2.25 -7.05
C GLU A 130 -20.80 -1.42 -5.82
N LEU A 131 -21.07 -0.12 -5.84
CA LEU A 131 -20.84 0.74 -4.67
C LEU A 131 -21.76 0.38 -3.51
N GLN A 132 -23.03 0.09 -3.77
CA GLN A 132 -23.98 -0.37 -2.76
C GLN A 132 -23.54 -1.70 -2.15
N GLN A 133 -23.15 -2.66 -2.99
CA GLN A 133 -22.65 -3.96 -2.53
C GLN A 133 -21.38 -3.81 -1.70
N TYR A 134 -20.46 -2.93 -2.11
CA TYR A 134 -19.23 -2.66 -1.37
C TYR A 134 -19.51 -2.02 -0.01
N LEU A 135 -20.47 -1.09 0.07
CA LEU A 135 -20.93 -0.48 1.31
C LEU A 135 -21.50 -1.53 2.29
N GLU A 136 -22.34 -2.43 1.80
CA GLU A 136 -22.96 -3.49 2.62
C GLU A 136 -21.97 -4.57 3.08
N GLN A 137 -20.95 -4.86 2.28
CA GLN A 137 -19.91 -5.83 2.60
C GLN A 137 -18.83 -5.30 3.57
N ASN A 138 -18.74 -3.98 3.73
CA ASN A 138 -17.73 -3.33 4.57
C ASN A 138 -18.36 -2.39 5.62
N PRO A 139 -19.32 -2.88 6.44
CA PRO A 139 -20.08 -2.03 7.35
C PRO A 139 -19.19 -1.33 8.38
N GLU A 140 -18.12 -1.99 8.86
CA GLU A 140 -17.20 -1.43 9.85
C GLU A 140 -16.48 -0.15 9.38
N GLN A 141 -16.35 0.06 8.07
CA GLN A 141 -15.69 1.24 7.50
C GLN A 141 -16.64 2.43 7.33
N PHE A 142 -17.94 2.18 7.19
CA PHE A 142 -18.92 3.20 6.78
C PHE A 142 -20.05 3.42 7.78
N GLN A 143 -20.28 2.50 8.71
CA GLN A 143 -21.34 2.61 9.69
C GLN A 143 -21.13 3.83 10.59
N THR A 144 -22.21 4.48 10.96
CA THR A 144 -22.16 5.50 12.01
C THR A 144 -21.81 4.84 13.34
N ALA A 145 -21.04 5.53 14.18
CA ALA A 145 -20.77 5.06 15.55
C ALA A 145 -22.06 4.86 16.35
N ALA A 146 -22.07 3.86 17.23
CA ALA A 146 -23.15 3.72 18.20
C ALA A 146 -23.21 4.96 19.11
N ARG A 147 -24.40 5.39 19.53
CA ARG A 147 -24.57 6.51 20.46
C ARG A 147 -25.39 6.11 21.68
N PHE A 148 -24.95 6.61 22.84
CA PHE A 148 -25.60 6.38 24.12
C PHE A 148 -25.95 7.72 24.77
N SER A 149 -27.16 7.82 25.30
CA SER A 149 -27.51 8.77 26.35
C SER A 149 -27.79 7.97 27.62
N PHE A 150 -27.08 8.29 28.70
CA PHE A 150 -27.20 7.55 29.95
C PHE A 150 -26.82 8.42 31.15
N GLU A 151 -27.26 7.98 32.32
CA GLU A 151 -26.77 8.47 33.60
C GLU A 151 -26.05 7.37 34.36
N GLN A 152 -25.12 7.77 35.23
CA GLN A 152 -24.32 6.84 36.01
C GLN A 152 -24.19 7.28 37.47
N ILE A 153 -24.11 6.27 38.34
CA ILE A 153 -23.80 6.40 39.76
C ILE A 153 -22.47 5.70 40.01
N TYR A 154 -21.44 6.51 40.26
CA TYR A 154 -20.11 6.01 40.58
C TYR A 154 -20.05 5.61 42.05
N ILE A 155 -19.55 4.41 42.31
CA ILE A 155 -19.42 3.84 43.65
C ILE A 155 -17.94 3.66 43.96
N LYS A 156 -17.46 4.44 44.93
CA LYS A 156 -16.12 4.29 45.50
C LYS A 156 -16.13 3.18 46.55
N ILE A 157 -15.17 2.26 46.47
CA ILE A 157 -15.02 1.19 47.46
C ILE A 157 -14.74 1.81 48.84
N ASP A 158 -15.53 1.41 49.83
CA ASP A 158 -15.38 1.80 51.23
C ASP A 158 -15.49 0.55 52.09
N GLN A 159 -14.35 0.11 52.62
CA GLN A 159 -14.27 -1.10 53.44
C GLN A 159 -15.01 -0.94 54.78
N SER A 160 -15.15 0.28 55.28
CA SER A 160 -15.89 0.54 56.52
C SER A 160 -17.40 0.32 56.39
N LYS A 161 -17.91 0.30 55.14
CA LYS A 161 -19.33 0.11 54.80
C LYS A 161 -19.67 -1.31 54.32
N GLY A 162 -18.85 -2.30 54.68
CA GLY A 162 -19.06 -3.69 54.26
C GLY A 162 -18.62 -4.01 52.83
N GLY A 163 -17.79 -3.15 52.23
CA GLY A 163 -17.23 -3.36 50.89
C GLY A 163 -18.15 -2.92 49.75
N ILE A 164 -17.80 -3.28 48.50
CA ILE A 164 -18.53 -2.80 47.32
C ILE A 164 -19.91 -3.45 47.18
N LYS A 165 -20.03 -4.73 47.52
CA LYS A 165 -21.27 -5.50 47.34
C LYS A 165 -22.40 -4.97 48.22
N ALA A 166 -22.13 -4.75 49.50
CA ALA A 166 -23.12 -4.19 50.42
C ALA A 166 -23.57 -2.78 50.01
N GLN A 167 -22.65 -1.95 49.51
CA GLN A 167 -22.97 -0.61 49.03
C GLN A 167 -23.86 -0.62 47.77
N VAL A 168 -23.56 -1.51 46.81
CA VAL A 168 -24.40 -1.71 45.63
C VAL A 168 -25.82 -2.11 46.03
N GLU A 169 -25.97 -3.11 46.90
CA GLU A 169 -27.29 -3.62 47.32
C GLU A 169 -28.14 -2.51 47.95
N ILE A 170 -27.54 -1.69 48.82
CA ILE A 170 -28.22 -0.53 49.44
C ILE A 170 -28.65 0.48 48.37
N ILE A 171 -27.77 0.81 47.43
CA ILE A 171 -28.08 1.78 46.37
C ILE A 171 -29.20 1.26 45.47
N GLN A 172 -29.10 0.02 44.99
CA GLN A 172 -30.11 -0.60 44.14
C GLN A 172 -31.49 -0.64 44.82
N GLU A 173 -31.55 -0.93 46.13
CA GLU A 173 -32.81 -0.94 46.88
C GLU A 173 -33.45 0.46 46.96
N ARG A 174 -32.64 1.51 47.15
CA ARG A 174 -33.11 2.90 47.14
C ARG A 174 -33.61 3.31 45.76
N LEU A 175 -32.89 2.92 44.71
CA LEU A 175 -33.30 3.17 43.32
C LEU A 175 -34.62 2.45 42.96
N ARG A 176 -34.82 1.21 43.45
CA ARG A 176 -36.11 0.49 43.30
C ARG A 176 -37.29 1.19 43.96
N LYS A 177 -37.04 1.93 45.05
CA LYS A 177 -38.04 2.77 45.72
C LYS A 177 -38.29 4.10 45.02
N GLY A 178 -37.59 4.39 43.92
CA GLY A 178 -37.68 5.65 43.19
C GLY A 178 -36.97 6.81 43.87
N GLU A 179 -36.10 6.54 44.84
CA GLU A 179 -35.29 7.58 45.47
C GLU A 179 -34.21 8.09 44.51
N GLN A 180 -33.92 9.39 44.55
CA GLN A 180 -32.73 9.92 43.90
C GLN A 180 -31.49 9.60 44.74
N VAL A 181 -30.50 8.96 44.10
CA VAL A 181 -29.24 8.60 44.73
C VAL A 181 -28.10 9.28 43.96
N ALA A 182 -27.36 10.15 44.64
CA ALA A 182 -26.15 10.76 44.08
C ALA A 182 -24.96 9.81 44.21
N GLY A 183 -24.07 9.85 43.22
CA GLY A 183 -22.83 9.07 43.22
C GLY A 183 -21.79 9.59 44.21
N ALA A 184 -20.71 8.83 44.39
CA ALA A 184 -19.53 9.31 45.08
C ALA A 184 -18.88 10.45 44.27
N ARG A 185 -18.31 11.45 44.96
CA ARG A 185 -17.63 12.58 44.30
C ARG A 185 -16.53 12.08 43.36
N SER A 186 -16.62 12.48 42.09
CA SER A 186 -15.72 12.10 41.01
C SER A 186 -15.65 13.21 39.97
N LEU A 187 -14.63 13.17 39.10
CA LEU A 187 -14.53 14.02 37.91
C LEU A 187 -15.35 13.48 36.73
N ILE A 188 -15.86 12.25 36.84
CA ILE A 188 -16.70 11.63 35.81
C ILE A 188 -18.09 12.27 35.88
N PRO A 189 -18.62 12.82 34.78
CA PRO A 189 -20.00 13.33 34.73
C PRO A 189 -21.02 12.25 35.14
N GLU A 190 -22.11 12.67 35.79
CA GLU A 190 -23.22 11.78 36.11
C GLU A 190 -24.15 11.54 34.91
N ARG A 191 -24.14 12.41 33.90
CA ARG A 191 -24.99 12.34 32.71
C ARG A 191 -24.17 12.50 31.43
N PHE A 192 -24.49 11.67 30.45
CA PHE A 192 -23.92 11.67 29.11
C PHE A 192 -25.05 11.74 28.09
N GLU A 193 -24.86 12.54 27.04
CA GLU A 193 -25.85 12.72 25.99
C GLU A 193 -25.20 12.47 24.62
N GLN A 194 -25.76 11.54 23.85
CA GLN A 194 -25.33 11.23 22.48
C GLN A 194 -23.84 10.91 22.32
N VAL A 195 -23.21 10.36 23.36
CA VAL A 195 -21.78 9.99 23.33
C VAL A 195 -21.57 8.71 22.54
N THR A 196 -20.48 8.67 21.78
CA THR A 196 -20.10 7.50 20.98
C THR A 196 -19.55 6.36 21.84
N ASP A 197 -19.62 5.14 21.34
CA ASP A 197 -18.92 3.97 21.90
C ASP A 197 -17.44 4.24 22.18
N PHE A 198 -16.73 4.89 21.23
CA PHE A 198 -15.33 5.30 21.41
C PHE A 198 -15.14 6.27 22.59
N GLU A 199 -16.02 7.25 22.73
CA GLU A 199 -15.95 8.22 23.84
C GLU A 199 -16.23 7.55 25.18
N VAL A 200 -17.17 6.62 25.23
CA VAL A 200 -17.46 5.82 26.42
C VAL A 200 -16.24 5.00 26.82
N ASP A 201 -15.65 4.26 25.88
CA ASP A 201 -14.47 3.43 26.15
C ASP A 201 -13.23 4.26 26.54
N ARG A 202 -13.10 5.49 26.02
CA ARG A 202 -12.04 6.42 26.43
C ARG A 202 -12.16 6.84 27.90
N ILE A 203 -13.39 6.92 28.43
CA ILE A 203 -13.65 7.34 29.82
C ILE A 203 -13.60 6.15 30.77
N PHE A 204 -14.28 5.05 30.43
CA PHE A 204 -14.49 3.91 31.33
C PHE A 204 -13.54 2.73 31.05
N GLY A 205 -12.79 2.78 29.95
CA GLY A 205 -11.90 1.71 29.52
C GLY A 205 -12.51 0.86 28.39
N ASN A 206 -11.62 0.22 27.63
CA ASN A 206 -11.98 -0.59 26.46
C ASN A 206 -13.01 -1.68 26.79
N GLY A 207 -14.08 -1.77 26.00
CA GLY A 207 -15.15 -2.76 26.14
C GLY A 207 -16.28 -2.39 27.10
N PHE A 208 -16.24 -1.20 27.71
CA PHE A 208 -17.32 -0.73 28.59
C PHE A 208 -18.57 -0.41 27.78
N ALA A 209 -18.44 0.25 26.63
CA ALA A 209 -19.55 0.55 25.72
C ALA A 209 -20.31 -0.72 25.31
N LYS A 210 -19.59 -1.80 25.02
CA LYS A 210 -20.17 -3.10 24.65
C LYS A 210 -21.00 -3.73 25.78
N SER A 211 -20.70 -3.39 27.03
CA SER A 211 -21.50 -3.82 28.19
C SER A 211 -22.82 -3.03 28.27
N LEU A 212 -22.83 -1.78 27.79
CA LEU A 212 -24.02 -0.93 27.75
C LEU A 212 -25.03 -1.38 26.69
N GLU A 213 -24.56 -1.87 25.53
CA GLU A 213 -25.43 -2.32 24.42
C GLU A 213 -26.48 -3.36 24.82
N LYS A 214 -26.20 -4.16 25.86
CA LYS A 214 -27.07 -5.25 26.33
C LYS A 214 -28.06 -4.82 27.41
N LEU A 215 -27.96 -3.58 27.89
CA LEU A 215 -28.79 -3.11 28.99
C LEU A 215 -30.17 -2.69 28.49
N PRO A 216 -31.24 -3.01 29.24
CA PRO A 216 -32.56 -2.47 28.96
C PRO A 216 -32.59 -0.95 29.17
N LEU A 217 -33.38 -0.26 28.35
CA LEU A 217 -33.62 1.18 28.49
C LEU A 217 -34.38 1.48 29.79
N ASP A 218 -34.10 2.65 30.36
CA ASP A 218 -34.73 3.23 31.54
C ASP A 218 -34.66 2.37 32.81
N GLN A 219 -33.74 1.42 32.85
CA GLN A 219 -33.49 0.54 33.99
C GLN A 219 -32.03 0.66 34.46
N TRP A 220 -31.84 0.69 35.78
CA TRP A 220 -30.50 0.66 36.36
C TRP A 220 -29.86 -0.71 36.15
N SER A 221 -28.62 -0.70 35.68
CA SER A 221 -27.84 -1.90 35.43
C SER A 221 -27.45 -2.63 36.72
N GLU A 222 -27.00 -3.87 36.55
CA GLU A 222 -26.09 -4.47 37.53
C GLU A 222 -24.75 -3.72 37.58
N PRO A 223 -23.93 -3.89 38.63
CA PRO A 223 -22.65 -3.19 38.76
C PRO A 223 -21.71 -3.47 37.60
N LEU A 224 -21.30 -2.41 36.91
CA LEU A 224 -20.29 -2.44 35.86
C LEU A 224 -18.94 -1.99 36.42
N THR A 225 -17.89 -2.76 36.12
CA THR A 225 -16.53 -2.43 36.57
C THR A 225 -15.75 -1.76 35.43
N SER A 226 -15.06 -0.69 35.78
CA SER A 226 -14.14 0.06 34.92
C SER A 226 -12.75 0.12 35.56
N GLY A 227 -11.76 0.65 34.84
CA GLY A 227 -10.47 1.00 35.43
C GLY A 227 -10.54 2.07 36.53
N LEU A 228 -11.66 2.81 36.61
CA LEU A 228 -11.90 3.88 37.58
C LEU A 228 -12.68 3.42 38.82
N GLY A 229 -13.26 2.21 38.80
CA GLY A 229 -14.10 1.67 39.87
C GLY A 229 -15.43 1.13 39.35
N THR A 230 -16.43 1.08 40.23
CA THR A 230 -17.74 0.45 39.96
C THR A 230 -18.80 1.50 39.64
N HIS A 231 -19.66 1.20 38.66
CA HIS A 231 -20.70 2.09 38.15
C HIS A 231 -22.03 1.36 38.06
N LEU A 232 -23.11 2.02 38.44
CA LEU A 232 -24.46 1.65 38.02
C LEU A 232 -24.86 2.60 36.89
N VAL A 233 -25.38 2.07 35.79
CA VAL A 233 -25.70 2.87 34.60
C VAL A 233 -27.18 2.69 34.26
N ARG A 234 -27.86 3.77 33.90
CA ARG A 234 -29.21 3.74 33.33
C ARG A 234 -29.20 4.42 31.98
N ILE A 235 -29.50 3.65 30.93
CA ILE A 235 -29.53 4.16 29.55
C ILE A 235 -30.90 4.75 29.27
N SER A 236 -30.95 6.03 28.88
CA SER A 236 -32.18 6.69 28.44
C SER A 236 -32.39 6.55 26.93
N ALA A 237 -31.32 6.49 26.14
CA ALA A 237 -31.40 6.24 24.71
C ALA A 237 -30.17 5.48 24.20
N TYR A 238 -30.40 4.55 23.28
CA TYR A 238 -29.36 3.86 22.54
C TYR A 238 -29.67 3.91 21.05
N GLN A 239 -28.72 4.39 20.26
CA GLN A 239 -28.75 4.35 18.81
C GLN A 239 -27.66 3.37 18.35
N PRO A 240 -28.02 2.22 17.77
CA PRO A 240 -27.02 1.26 17.30
C PRO A 240 -26.24 1.83 16.10
N PRO A 241 -25.08 1.25 15.77
CA PRO A 241 -24.41 1.55 14.51
C PRO A 241 -25.35 1.29 13.33
N GLN A 242 -25.34 2.18 12.34
CA GLN A 242 -26.17 2.04 11.16
C GLN A 242 -25.36 2.31 9.91
N ILE A 243 -25.61 1.51 8.87
CA ILE A 243 -25.03 1.76 7.55
C ILE A 243 -25.80 2.93 6.93
N PRO A 244 -25.14 4.06 6.65
CA PRO A 244 -25.80 5.21 6.05
C PRO A 244 -26.20 4.90 4.60
N PRO A 245 -27.23 5.57 4.04
CA PRO A 245 -27.60 5.37 2.65
C PRO A 245 -26.47 5.81 1.71
N LEU A 246 -26.24 5.07 0.61
CA LEU A 246 -25.13 5.33 -0.32
C LEU A 246 -25.06 6.79 -0.76
N VAL A 247 -26.20 7.44 -1.03
CA VAL A 247 -26.26 8.86 -1.44
C VAL A 247 -25.52 9.80 -0.46
N SER A 248 -25.51 9.48 0.84
CA SER A 248 -24.85 10.30 1.86
C SER A 248 -23.34 10.07 1.97
N VAL A 249 -22.86 8.90 1.53
CA VAL A 249 -21.46 8.46 1.67
C VAL A 249 -20.79 8.10 0.33
N GLN A 250 -21.44 8.36 -0.81
CA GLN A 250 -21.04 7.87 -2.14
C GLN A 250 -19.58 8.21 -2.48
N LYS A 251 -19.13 9.44 -2.18
CA LYS A 251 -17.75 9.88 -2.45
C LYS A 251 -16.71 9.08 -1.65
N GLU A 252 -17.04 8.77 -0.40
CA GLU A 252 -16.18 7.99 0.49
C GLU A 252 -16.15 6.53 0.07
N VAL A 253 -17.32 5.94 -0.18
CA VAL A 253 -17.45 4.57 -0.70
C VAL A 253 -16.68 4.41 -2.02
N LEU A 254 -16.83 5.35 -2.96
CA LEU A 254 -16.10 5.33 -4.23
C LEU A 254 -14.58 5.41 -4.03
N ARG A 255 -14.10 6.25 -3.11
CA ARG A 255 -12.68 6.37 -2.80
C ARG A 255 -12.13 5.05 -2.26
N GLU A 256 -12.79 4.46 -1.27
CA GLU A 256 -12.32 3.22 -0.65
C GLU A 256 -12.47 2.00 -1.57
N TRP A 257 -13.51 1.97 -2.40
CA TRP A 257 -13.66 0.97 -3.46
C TRP A 257 -12.47 1.03 -4.42
N ARG A 258 -12.11 2.24 -4.90
CA ARG A 258 -10.94 2.44 -5.77
C ARG A 258 -9.64 2.03 -5.09
N ASN A 259 -9.47 2.39 -3.83
CA ASN A 259 -8.29 1.99 -3.05
C ASN A 259 -8.18 0.46 -2.96
N THR A 260 -9.27 -0.21 -2.64
CA THR A 260 -9.33 -1.67 -2.52
C THR A 260 -9.03 -2.34 -3.87
N ARG A 261 -9.68 -1.87 -4.94
CA ARG A 261 -9.46 -2.36 -6.31
C ARG A 261 -8.00 -2.21 -6.73
N ASN A 262 -7.40 -1.05 -6.46
CA ASN A 262 -5.98 -0.80 -6.76
C ASN A 262 -5.04 -1.73 -6.00
N GLN A 263 -5.33 -2.00 -4.72
CA GLN A 263 -4.55 -2.95 -3.92
C GLN A 263 -4.65 -4.38 -4.45
N GLN A 264 -5.85 -4.82 -4.84
CA GLN A 264 -6.08 -6.14 -5.44
C GLN A 264 -5.30 -6.30 -6.76
N MET A 265 -5.41 -5.32 -7.66
CA MET A 265 -4.69 -5.34 -8.94
C MET A 265 -3.17 -5.33 -8.76
N LYS A 266 -2.66 -4.52 -7.81
CA LYS A 266 -1.24 -4.50 -7.47
C LYS A 266 -0.77 -5.87 -6.96
N ALA A 267 -1.54 -6.51 -6.10
CA ALA A 267 -1.21 -7.84 -5.58
C ALA A 267 -1.18 -8.90 -6.70
N GLN A 268 -2.17 -8.89 -7.59
CA GLN A 268 -2.24 -9.80 -8.75
C GLN A 268 -1.06 -9.60 -9.70
N LEU A 269 -0.72 -8.35 -10.03
CA LEU A 269 0.44 -8.06 -10.86
C LEU A 269 1.74 -8.55 -10.21
N LEU A 270 1.91 -8.29 -8.91
CA LEU A 270 3.10 -8.74 -8.19
C LEU A 270 3.21 -10.27 -8.21
N GLU A 271 2.10 -10.98 -8.06
CA GLU A 271 2.06 -12.43 -8.14
C GLU A 271 2.47 -12.95 -9.53
N GLN A 272 1.93 -12.36 -10.59
CA GLN A 272 2.31 -12.68 -11.97
C GLN A 272 3.79 -12.40 -12.25
N LEU A 273 4.29 -11.25 -11.82
CA LEU A 273 5.70 -10.91 -11.98
C LEU A 273 6.59 -11.87 -11.20
N ARG A 274 6.19 -12.23 -9.97
CA ARG A 274 6.94 -13.15 -9.11
C ARG A 274 7.12 -14.52 -9.77
N ALA A 275 6.16 -14.99 -10.56
CA ALA A 275 6.27 -16.26 -11.29
C ALA A 275 7.45 -16.27 -12.29
N ASN A 276 7.94 -15.11 -12.72
CA ASN A 276 9.08 -14.98 -13.62
C ASN A 276 10.44 -15.00 -12.90
N TYR A 277 10.46 -15.11 -11.57
CA TYR A 277 11.70 -15.06 -10.77
C TYR A 277 11.84 -16.29 -9.88
N THR A 278 13.03 -16.90 -9.90
CA THR A 278 13.45 -17.82 -8.85
C THR A 278 14.02 -17.01 -7.69
N ILE A 279 13.35 -17.05 -6.54
CA ILE A 279 13.77 -16.34 -5.34
C ILE A 279 14.55 -17.30 -4.45
N VAL A 280 15.86 -17.11 -4.36
CA VAL A 280 16.74 -17.82 -3.42
C VAL A 280 17.04 -16.89 -2.26
N ILE A 281 16.75 -17.33 -1.03
CA ILE A 281 17.09 -16.59 0.18
C ILE A 281 18.19 -17.38 0.88
N GLU A 282 19.41 -16.88 0.81
CA GLU A 282 20.54 -17.42 1.56
C GLU A 282 20.52 -16.82 2.97
N SER A 283 20.38 -17.66 3.99
CA SER A 283 20.43 -17.23 5.39
C SER A 283 21.53 -18.00 6.13
N GLU A 284 22.58 -17.31 6.57
CA GLU A 284 23.64 -17.88 7.43
C GLU A 284 23.21 -18.13 8.89
N ARG A 285 21.94 -17.89 9.26
CA ARG A 285 21.47 -17.94 10.65
C ARG A 285 20.55 -19.11 10.96
N LEU A 286 21.04 -20.35 10.83
CA LEU A 286 20.53 -21.52 11.58
C LEU A 286 21.65 -22.58 11.72
N SER A 287 22.70 -22.28 12.49
CA SER A 287 23.51 -23.33 13.11
C SER A 287 22.84 -23.68 14.45
N PRO A 288 22.29 -24.89 14.64
CA PRO A 288 21.86 -25.31 15.96
C PRO A 288 23.09 -25.33 16.86
N GLN A 289 23.06 -24.52 17.94
CA GLN A 289 23.96 -24.73 19.06
C GLN A 289 23.80 -26.19 19.47
N GLN A 290 24.84 -26.99 19.23
CA GLN A 290 24.97 -28.27 19.90
C GLN A 290 24.95 -27.98 21.39
N GLY A 291 23.90 -28.44 22.07
CA GLY A 291 23.92 -28.59 23.51
C GLY A 291 25.08 -29.52 23.86
N GLY A 292 26.14 -28.95 24.41
CA GLY A 292 27.19 -29.67 25.10
C GLY A 292 26.73 -29.90 26.54
N SER A 293 26.73 -31.19 26.88
CA SER A 293 26.42 -31.83 28.16
C SER A 293 27.03 -31.20 29.40
#